data_AF-A0A2N5UIJ8-F1
#
_entry.id   AF-A0A2N5UIJ8-F1
#
_cell.length_a   1.000
_cell.length_b   1.000
_cell.length_c   1.000
_cell.angle_alpha   90.00
_cell.angle_beta   90.00
_cell.angle_gamma   90.00
#
_symmetry.space_group_name_H-M   'P 1'
#
loop_
_entity.id
_entity.type
_entity.pdbx_description
1 polymer ?
#
loop_
_entity_poly.entity_id
_entity_poly.type
_entity_poly.pdbx_seq_one_letter_code
_entity_poly.pdbx_strand_id
1 'polypeptide(L)'
;MARTRICEIWNIEKTHKATLVYCIKVVMGTENQVVSEELPKLPSAKLAEYIQATFDQFFTPQAKKTAAETSPKLSNLILRLSDFATVVEGNAAMKGGDIGRLMNVWKRWAVISQGIKSLTQYSIHLPRMIILLTQVLKPGLARVILHSYLISPSGRQKHYLAKDQLLEMKNFWLKFLFNHSGRGTNIERLMNSYSVNITFLQNLIRNLASDCGKDNIFQSHHNKIDVISMNNCLRMCRQNDVCSANHTIDEFVPTAVKNFYSLGIKKLKAKFMEKGRPINKLRPLSMGVWDPNRGCNHLADTDTDVSTSGNEEPEADDDELGADSDDEGDSLDSSVEDN
;
A
#
# COMPACT_ATOMS: atom_id res chain seq x y z
N MET A 1 13.42 -5.07 -1.83
CA MET A 1 12.02 -5.10 -2.30
C MET A 1 10.98 -4.74 -1.24
N ALA A 2 10.90 -5.41 -0.08
CA ALA A 2 9.90 -5.09 0.96
C ALA A 2 10.02 -3.67 1.56
N ARG A 3 11.24 -3.13 1.69
CA ARG A 3 11.49 -1.78 2.23
C ARG A 3 10.93 -0.68 1.31
N THR A 4 11.10 -0.82 -0.02
CA THR A 4 10.59 0.12 -1.03
C THR A 4 9.06 0.23 -0.99
N ARG A 5 8.36 -0.92 -0.94
CA ARG A 5 6.88 -0.96 -0.88
C ARG A 5 6.31 -0.30 0.39
N ILE A 6 7.00 -0.44 1.52
CA ILE A 6 6.60 0.16 2.79
C ILE A 6 6.81 1.69 2.75
N CYS A 7 7.92 2.16 2.18
CA CYS A 7 8.20 3.59 2.03
C CYS A 7 7.15 4.31 1.15
N GLU A 8 6.70 3.68 0.07
CA GLU A 8 5.66 4.24 -0.80
C GLU A 8 4.33 4.45 -0.07
N ILE A 9 3.86 3.45 0.69
CA ILE A 9 2.62 3.54 1.46
C ILE A 9 2.73 4.63 2.54
N TRP A 10 3.89 4.77 3.18
CA TRP A 10 4.09 5.84 4.16
C TRP A 10 4.00 7.22 3.53
N ASN A 11 4.62 7.43 2.38
CA ASN A 11 4.53 8.70 1.67
C ASN A 11 3.08 9.00 1.25
N ILE A 12 2.34 8.02 0.75
CA ILE A 12 0.91 8.17 0.44
C ILE A 12 0.12 8.59 1.68
N GLU A 13 0.32 7.92 2.82
CA GLU A 13 -0.34 8.26 4.09
C GLU A 13 0.02 9.69 4.54
N LYS A 14 1.28 10.11 4.42
CA LYS A 14 1.73 11.46 4.80
C LYS A 14 1.06 12.53 3.94
N THR A 15 1.15 12.37 2.62
CA THR A 15 0.56 13.30 1.65
C THR A 15 -0.96 13.36 1.78
N HIS A 16 -1.61 12.20 1.98
CA HIS A 16 -3.05 12.13 2.16
C HIS A 16 -3.52 12.90 3.40
N LYS A 17 -2.88 12.67 4.56
CA LYS A 17 -3.18 13.39 5.81
C LYS A 17 -2.96 14.90 5.66
N ALA A 18 -1.83 15.32 5.12
CA ALA A 18 -1.53 16.74 4.96
C ALA A 18 -2.53 17.45 4.02
N THR A 19 -2.91 16.78 2.92
CA THR A 19 -3.91 17.30 1.99
C THR A 19 -5.29 17.40 2.65
N LEU A 20 -5.70 16.41 3.46
CA LEU A 20 -6.96 16.48 4.21
C LEU A 20 -6.98 17.64 5.21
N VAL A 21 -5.88 17.85 5.93
CA VAL A 21 -5.73 19.01 6.84
C VAL A 21 -5.88 20.31 6.07
N TYR A 22 -5.30 20.41 4.86
CA TYR A 22 -5.50 21.58 4.00
C TYR A 22 -6.97 21.77 3.61
N CYS A 23 -7.67 20.74 3.15
CA CYS A 23 -9.10 20.82 2.82
C CYS A 23 -9.95 21.29 4.01
N ILE A 24 -9.68 20.76 5.21
CA ILE A 24 -10.38 21.19 6.43
C ILE A 24 -10.09 22.66 6.74
N LYS A 25 -8.83 23.10 6.61
CA LYS A 25 -8.46 24.51 6.83
C LYS A 25 -9.12 25.47 5.85
N VAL A 26 -9.29 25.07 4.59
CA VAL A 26 -10.03 25.84 3.58
C VAL A 26 -11.49 26.01 3.99
N VAL A 27 -12.14 24.94 4.45
CA VAL A 27 -13.54 24.99 4.95
C VAL A 27 -13.64 25.88 6.19
N MET A 28 -12.62 25.86 7.06
CA MET A 28 -12.56 26.71 8.25
C MET A 28 -12.16 28.17 7.95
N GLY A 29 -11.72 28.51 6.73
CA GLY A 29 -11.17 29.84 6.40
C GLY A 29 -9.86 30.17 7.14
N THR A 30 -9.08 29.15 7.51
CA THR A 30 -7.83 29.27 8.28
C THR A 30 -6.63 28.71 7.53
N GLU A 31 -6.72 28.58 6.21
CA GLU A 31 -5.66 28.07 5.34
C GLU A 31 -4.35 28.86 5.50
N ASN A 32 -4.45 30.15 5.82
CA ASN A 32 -3.29 31.02 5.99
C ASN A 32 -2.54 30.83 7.31
N GLN A 33 -3.19 30.23 8.32
CA GLN A 33 -2.62 30.05 9.65
C GLN A 33 -1.65 28.86 9.68
N VAL A 34 -0.55 29.02 10.40
CA VAL A 34 0.45 27.96 10.64
C VAL A 34 -0.13 26.94 11.64
N VAL A 35 0.14 25.65 11.44
CA VAL A 35 -0.17 24.61 12.44
C VAL A 35 0.85 24.73 13.57
N SER A 36 0.37 24.98 14.79
CA SER A 36 1.19 24.94 16.02
C SER A 36 1.24 23.53 16.59
N GLU A 37 2.24 23.25 17.44
CA GLU A 37 2.29 22.03 18.26
C GLU A 37 1.10 21.98 19.25
N GLU A 38 0.71 23.13 19.78
CA GLU A 38 -0.48 23.26 20.61
C GLU A 38 -1.74 23.35 19.74
N LEU A 39 -2.53 22.28 19.77
CA LEU A 39 -3.77 22.21 18.99
C LEU A 39 -4.89 23.01 19.68
N PRO A 40 -5.65 23.84 18.94
CA PRO A 40 -6.75 24.59 19.51
C PRO A 40 -7.85 23.65 19.99
N LYS A 41 -8.37 23.89 21.19
CA LYS A 41 -9.51 23.15 21.74
C LYS A 41 -10.79 23.65 21.09
N LEU A 42 -11.43 22.80 20.30
CA LEU A 42 -12.72 23.08 19.66
C LEU A 42 -13.83 22.22 20.28
N PRO A 43 -15.05 22.76 20.45
CA PRO A 43 -16.20 21.95 20.84
C PRO A 43 -16.47 20.84 19.83
N SER A 44 -16.83 19.64 20.31
CA SER A 44 -17.10 18.48 19.45
C SER A 44 -18.18 18.73 18.40
N ALA A 45 -19.20 19.53 18.72
CA ALA A 45 -20.26 19.90 17.79
C ALA A 45 -19.74 20.70 16.59
N LYS A 46 -18.90 21.71 16.84
CA LYS A 46 -18.26 22.49 15.76
C LYS A 46 -17.31 21.63 14.93
N LEU A 47 -16.59 20.69 15.56
CA LEU A 47 -15.72 19.77 14.83
C LEU A 47 -16.54 18.89 13.86
N ALA A 48 -17.68 18.35 14.32
CA ALA A 48 -18.56 17.55 13.47
C ALA A 48 -19.12 18.37 12.29
N GLU A 49 -19.47 19.64 12.53
CA GLU A 49 -19.91 20.58 11.50
C GLU A 49 -18.83 20.80 10.43
N TYR A 50 -17.59 21.09 10.83
CA TYR A 50 -16.48 21.25 9.87
C TYR A 50 -16.16 19.97 9.10
N ILE A 51 -16.22 18.81 9.77
CA ILE A 51 -16.02 17.51 9.09
C ILE A 51 -17.10 17.30 8.04
N GLN A 52 -18.36 17.55 8.38
CA GLN A 52 -19.48 17.38 7.46
C GLN A 52 -19.40 18.38 6.30
N ALA A 53 -19.11 19.65 6.56
CA ALA A 53 -18.91 20.65 5.52
C ALA A 53 -17.75 20.30 4.58
N THR A 54 -16.64 19.78 5.12
CA THR A 54 -15.51 19.27 4.31
C THR A 54 -15.94 18.08 3.46
N PHE A 55 -16.74 17.17 4.02
CA PHE A 55 -17.30 16.04 3.29
C PHE A 55 -18.19 16.50 2.13
N ASP A 56 -19.08 17.44 2.39
CA ASP A 56 -20.04 17.95 1.42
C ASP A 56 -19.34 18.68 0.27
N GLN A 57 -18.33 19.50 0.59
CA GLN A 57 -17.56 20.28 -0.39
C GLN A 57 -16.66 19.42 -1.29
N PHE A 58 -16.02 18.37 -0.77
CA PHE A 58 -14.97 17.65 -1.52
C PHE A 58 -15.30 16.18 -1.84
N PHE A 59 -16.17 15.51 -1.08
CA PHE A 59 -16.28 14.05 -1.12
C PHE A 59 -17.61 13.52 -1.67
N THR A 60 -18.63 14.38 -1.80
CA THR A 60 -19.94 14.00 -2.35
C THR A 60 -19.88 13.68 -3.85
N PRO A 61 -20.82 12.88 -4.38
CA PRO A 61 -20.94 12.64 -5.82
C PRO A 61 -21.19 13.93 -6.62
N GLN A 62 -21.93 14.87 -6.04
CA GLN A 62 -22.19 16.18 -6.64
C GLN A 62 -20.90 17.00 -6.70
N ALA A 63 -20.16 17.13 -5.60
CA ALA A 63 -18.86 17.81 -5.59
C ALA A 63 -17.90 17.25 -6.64
N LYS A 64 -17.81 15.92 -6.77
CA LYS A 64 -17.00 15.26 -7.81
C LYS A 64 -17.41 15.63 -9.23
N LYS A 65 -18.73 15.72 -9.48
CA LYS A 65 -19.26 16.06 -10.79
C LYS A 65 -19.00 17.54 -11.12
N THR A 66 -19.33 18.44 -10.20
CA THR A 66 -19.08 19.87 -10.33
C THR A 66 -17.59 20.14 -10.55
N ALA A 67 -16.71 19.55 -9.74
CA ALA A 67 -15.27 19.70 -9.90
C ALA A 67 -14.77 19.24 -11.28
N ALA A 68 -15.31 18.15 -11.82
CA ALA A 68 -14.95 17.66 -13.15
C ALA A 68 -15.37 18.61 -14.28
N GLU A 69 -16.41 19.42 -14.07
CA GLU A 69 -16.91 20.42 -15.02
C GLU A 69 -16.22 21.78 -14.84
N THR A 70 -15.87 22.16 -13.60
CA THR A 70 -15.30 23.47 -13.26
C THR A 70 -13.79 23.55 -13.42
N SER A 71 -13.03 22.61 -12.84
CA SER A 71 -11.57 22.69 -12.79
C SER A 71 -10.93 21.30 -12.82
N PRO A 72 -10.07 20.99 -13.81
CA PRO A 72 -9.36 19.72 -13.85
C PRO A 72 -8.45 19.53 -12.63
N LYS A 73 -7.96 20.63 -12.04
CA LYS A 73 -7.11 20.63 -10.84
C LYS A 73 -7.88 20.16 -9.60
N LEU A 74 -9.05 20.74 -9.34
CA LEU A 74 -9.92 20.31 -8.23
C LEU A 74 -10.43 18.88 -8.45
N SER A 75 -10.81 18.53 -9.68
CA SER A 75 -11.20 17.17 -10.02
C SER A 75 -10.09 16.16 -9.72
N ASN A 76 -8.86 16.44 -10.15
CA ASN A 76 -7.70 15.60 -9.89
C ASN A 76 -7.41 15.46 -8.40
N LEU A 77 -7.53 16.55 -7.62
CA LEU A 77 -7.38 16.51 -6.16
C LEU A 77 -8.38 15.56 -5.52
N ILE A 78 -9.66 15.72 -5.84
CA ILE A 78 -10.74 14.92 -5.25
C ILE A 78 -10.59 13.44 -5.63
N LEU A 79 -10.22 13.15 -6.88
CA LEU A 79 -9.95 11.79 -7.33
C LEU A 79 -8.77 11.18 -6.55
N ARG A 80 -7.67 11.91 -6.43
CA ARG A 80 -6.49 11.47 -5.65
C ARG A 80 -6.84 11.20 -4.19
N LEU A 81 -7.56 12.12 -3.53
CA LEU A 81 -8.00 11.94 -2.14
C LEU A 81 -8.89 10.71 -1.98
N SER A 82 -9.82 10.52 -2.92
CA SER A 82 -10.75 9.38 -2.94
C SER A 82 -10.05 8.03 -3.13
N ASP A 83 -9.02 7.98 -3.98
CA ASP A 83 -8.26 6.77 -4.26
C ASP A 83 -7.27 6.47 -3.13
N PHE A 84 -6.54 7.49 -2.65
CA PHE A 84 -5.61 7.35 -1.51
C PHE A 84 -6.33 6.93 -0.23
N ALA A 85 -7.56 7.40 0.00
CA ALA A 85 -8.37 6.96 1.13
C ALA A 85 -8.52 5.43 1.17
N THR A 86 -8.65 4.77 0.01
CA THR A 86 -8.74 3.30 -0.04
C THR A 86 -7.43 2.60 0.30
N VAL A 87 -6.30 3.20 -0.06
CA VAL A 87 -4.95 2.68 0.26
C VAL A 87 -4.66 2.81 1.75
N VAL A 88 -4.93 4.00 2.32
CA VAL A 88 -4.76 4.26 3.74
C VAL A 88 -5.68 3.36 4.58
N GLU A 89 -6.94 3.23 4.19
CA GLU A 89 -7.90 2.34 4.83
C GLU A 89 -7.49 0.87 4.74
N GLY A 90 -7.05 0.42 3.56
CA GLY A 90 -6.55 -0.94 3.36
C GLY A 90 -5.35 -1.26 4.26
N ASN A 91 -4.38 -0.33 4.35
CA ASN A 91 -3.23 -0.50 5.23
C ASN A 91 -3.62 -0.52 6.72
N ALA A 92 -4.53 0.37 7.14
CA ALA A 92 -5.02 0.42 8.51
C ALA A 92 -5.79 -0.85 8.89
N ALA A 93 -6.65 -1.35 8.00
CA ALA A 93 -7.39 -2.60 8.17
C ALA A 93 -6.44 -3.81 8.24
N MET A 94 -5.46 -3.88 7.32
CA MET A 94 -4.44 -4.92 7.33
C MET A 94 -3.67 -4.95 8.65
N LYS A 95 -3.11 -3.81 9.08
CA LYS A 95 -2.39 -3.70 10.36
C LYS A 95 -3.28 -4.09 11.54
N GLY A 96 -4.54 -3.69 11.51
CA GLY A 96 -5.54 -4.00 12.54
C GLY A 96 -6.03 -5.45 12.54
N GLY A 97 -5.70 -6.26 11.53
CA GLY A 97 -6.23 -7.61 11.39
C GLY A 97 -7.71 -7.67 10.98
N ASP A 98 -8.27 -6.55 10.51
CA ASP A 98 -9.68 -6.43 10.15
C ASP A 98 -9.91 -6.80 8.68
N ILE A 99 -10.11 -8.10 8.45
CA ILE A 99 -10.39 -8.64 7.12
C ILE A 99 -11.73 -8.14 6.54
N GLY A 100 -12.69 -7.76 7.40
CA GLY A 100 -13.99 -7.26 6.96
C GLY A 100 -13.87 -5.90 6.29
N ARG A 101 -13.15 -4.96 6.93
CA ARG A 101 -12.81 -3.66 6.34
C ARG A 101 -11.96 -3.83 5.07
N LEU A 102 -10.99 -4.74 5.10
CA LEU A 102 -10.15 -5.02 3.94
C LEU A 102 -10.96 -5.55 2.75
N MET A 103 -11.97 -6.39 2.99
CA MET A 103 -12.88 -6.88 1.96
C MET A 103 -13.66 -5.75 1.26
N ASN A 104 -14.05 -4.70 1.99
CA ASN A 104 -14.71 -3.54 1.40
C ASN A 104 -13.77 -2.76 0.47
N VAL A 105 -12.50 -2.61 0.87
CA VAL A 105 -11.46 -2.02 0.01
C VAL A 105 -11.23 -2.87 -1.24
N TRP A 106 -11.12 -4.19 -1.09
CA TRP A 106 -10.93 -5.12 -2.20
C TRP A 106 -12.06 -5.06 -3.23
N LYS A 107 -13.32 -4.96 -2.79
CA LYS A 107 -14.47 -4.76 -3.70
C LYS A 107 -14.32 -3.50 -4.55
N ARG A 108 -13.82 -2.41 -3.94
CA ARG A 108 -13.59 -1.14 -4.66
C ARG A 108 -12.41 -1.27 -5.63
N TRP A 109 -11.32 -1.87 -5.20
CA TRP A 109 -10.15 -2.13 -6.06
C TRP A 109 -10.44 -3.07 -7.22
N ALA A 110 -11.30 -4.07 -7.03
CA ALA A 110 -11.75 -4.98 -8.08
C ALA A 110 -12.42 -4.26 -9.26
N VAL A 111 -13.07 -3.12 -9.00
CA VAL A 111 -13.65 -2.27 -10.05
C VAL A 111 -12.60 -1.33 -10.64
N ILE A 112 -11.80 -0.67 -9.81
CA ILE A 112 -10.74 0.27 -10.24
C ILE A 112 -9.72 -0.44 -11.15
N SER A 113 -9.30 -1.66 -10.81
CA SER A 113 -8.33 -2.44 -11.56
C SER A 113 -8.79 -2.77 -12.99
N GLN A 114 -10.10 -2.84 -13.25
CA GLN A 114 -10.62 -2.96 -14.62
C GLN A 114 -10.31 -1.70 -15.44
N GLY A 115 -10.36 -0.52 -14.80
CA GLY A 115 -10.09 0.76 -15.43
C GLY A 115 -8.63 0.91 -15.85
N ILE A 116 -7.70 0.42 -15.03
CA ILE A 116 -6.26 0.52 -15.22
C ILE A 116 -5.76 -0.53 -16.22
N LYS A 117 -4.89 -0.14 -17.17
CA LYS A 117 -4.39 -1.06 -18.20
C LYS A 117 -3.29 -2.00 -17.70
N SER A 118 -2.44 -1.53 -16.79
CA SER A 118 -1.29 -2.31 -16.29
C SER A 118 -1.64 -3.41 -15.28
N LEU A 119 -2.80 -3.32 -14.60
CA LEU A 119 -3.21 -4.26 -13.55
C LEU A 119 -4.01 -5.44 -14.10
N THR A 120 -3.55 -6.07 -15.18
CA THR A 120 -4.27 -7.15 -15.87
C THR A 120 -4.53 -8.36 -14.96
N GLN A 121 -3.51 -8.84 -14.25
CA GLN A 121 -3.62 -9.98 -13.33
C GLN A 121 -4.60 -9.68 -12.18
N TYR A 122 -4.41 -8.56 -11.46
CA TYR A 122 -5.28 -8.16 -10.35
C TYR A 122 -6.71 -7.88 -10.80
N SER A 123 -6.92 -7.42 -12.05
CA SER A 123 -8.26 -7.25 -12.60
C SER A 123 -9.02 -8.58 -12.77
N ILE A 124 -8.35 -9.72 -12.79
CA ILE A 124 -9.00 -11.03 -12.92
C ILE A 124 -9.03 -11.75 -11.57
N HIS A 125 -7.89 -11.85 -10.89
CA HIS A 125 -7.77 -12.66 -9.68
C HIS A 125 -8.51 -12.07 -8.48
N LEU A 126 -8.51 -10.75 -8.31
CA LEU A 126 -9.18 -10.12 -7.17
C LEU A 126 -10.71 -10.30 -7.21
N PRO A 127 -11.42 -10.01 -8.33
CA PRO A 127 -12.84 -10.34 -8.44
C PRO A 127 -13.15 -11.83 -8.23
N ARG A 128 -12.34 -12.73 -8.81
CA ARG A 128 -12.50 -14.19 -8.62
C ARG A 128 -12.47 -14.56 -7.15
N MET A 129 -11.46 -14.07 -6.42
CA MET A 129 -11.30 -14.35 -5.00
C MET A 129 -12.49 -13.80 -4.19
N ILE A 130 -12.94 -12.58 -4.46
CA ILE A 130 -14.10 -11.98 -3.77
C ILE A 130 -15.37 -12.82 -4.01
N ILE A 131 -15.64 -13.22 -5.26
CA ILE A 131 -16.82 -14.04 -5.59
C ILE A 131 -16.71 -15.43 -4.94
N LEU A 132 -15.54 -16.04 -4.95
CA LEU A 132 -15.30 -17.34 -4.31
C LEU A 132 -15.63 -17.30 -2.82
N LEU A 133 -15.11 -16.29 -2.12
CA LEU A 133 -15.26 -16.13 -0.67
C LEU A 133 -16.67 -15.68 -0.25
N THR A 134 -17.38 -14.94 -1.11
CA THR A 134 -18.69 -14.36 -0.74
C THR A 134 -19.90 -15.10 -1.29
N GLN A 135 -19.78 -15.77 -2.45
CA GLN A 135 -20.91 -16.36 -3.17
C GLN A 135 -20.81 -17.88 -3.33
N VAL A 136 -19.60 -18.45 -3.41
CA VAL A 136 -19.41 -19.87 -3.75
C VAL A 136 -19.16 -20.74 -2.52
N LEU A 137 -18.28 -20.30 -1.61
CA LEU A 137 -17.93 -21.07 -0.42
C LEU A 137 -19.04 -21.01 0.65
N LYS A 138 -19.22 -22.12 1.38
CA LYS A 138 -20.10 -22.15 2.56
C LYS A 138 -19.61 -21.13 3.60
N PRO A 139 -20.51 -20.43 4.33
CA PRO A 139 -20.12 -19.34 5.23
C PRO A 139 -19.06 -19.72 6.28
N GLY A 140 -19.13 -20.93 6.84
CA GLY A 140 -18.14 -21.42 7.81
C GLY A 140 -16.74 -21.54 7.19
N LEU A 141 -16.62 -22.13 6.00
CA LEU A 141 -15.35 -22.29 5.30
C LEU A 141 -14.79 -20.95 4.81
N ALA A 142 -15.65 -20.09 4.27
CA ALA A 142 -15.26 -18.74 3.88
C ALA A 142 -14.69 -17.96 5.08
N ARG A 143 -15.33 -18.05 6.25
CA ARG A 143 -14.85 -17.42 7.48
C ARG A 143 -13.46 -17.92 7.88
N VAL A 144 -13.24 -19.24 7.89
CA VAL A 144 -11.92 -19.82 8.21
C VAL A 144 -10.85 -19.30 7.26
N ILE A 145 -11.12 -19.31 5.96
CA ILE A 145 -10.17 -18.84 4.96
C ILE A 145 -9.90 -17.33 5.15
N LEU A 146 -10.93 -16.51 5.35
CA LEU A 146 -10.79 -15.06 5.59
C LEU A 146 -9.91 -14.76 6.81
N HIS A 147 -10.12 -15.45 7.94
CA HIS A 147 -9.30 -15.25 9.13
C HIS A 147 -7.86 -15.76 8.97
N SER A 148 -7.58 -16.61 7.97
CA SER A 148 -6.22 -17.09 7.67
C SER A 148 -5.40 -16.18 6.76
N TYR A 149 -6.02 -15.17 6.14
CA TYR A 149 -5.32 -14.25 5.22
C TYR A 149 -4.35 -13.30 5.93
N LEU A 150 -4.67 -12.91 7.17
CA LEU A 150 -3.88 -12.01 7.98
C LEU A 150 -3.31 -12.77 9.18
N ILE A 151 -2.03 -12.62 9.43
CA ILE A 151 -1.31 -13.29 10.51
C ILE A 151 -0.62 -12.20 11.34
N SER A 152 -0.61 -12.34 12.67
CA SER A 152 0.20 -11.50 13.55
C SER A 152 1.40 -12.30 14.05
N PRO A 153 2.60 -12.14 13.44
CA PRO A 153 3.77 -12.93 13.83
C PRO A 153 4.25 -12.64 15.27
N SER A 154 4.04 -11.40 15.73
CA SER A 154 4.45 -10.96 17.07
C SER A 154 3.36 -11.08 18.12
N GLY A 155 2.12 -11.41 17.72
CA GLY A 155 0.94 -11.36 18.60
C GLY A 155 0.55 -9.95 19.07
N ARG A 156 1.29 -8.91 18.67
CA ARG A 156 1.04 -7.52 19.10
C ARG A 156 -0.14 -6.92 18.34
N GLN A 157 -0.87 -6.03 19.01
CA GLN A 157 -1.94 -5.27 18.38
C GLN A 157 -1.37 -4.36 17.28
N LYS A 158 -2.08 -4.22 16.15
CA LYS A 158 -1.65 -3.43 14.98
C LYS A 158 -0.41 -3.97 14.23
N HIS A 159 0.00 -5.21 14.49
CA HIS A 159 1.14 -5.87 13.83
C HIS A 159 0.73 -7.04 12.93
N TYR A 160 -0.51 -7.03 12.42
CA TYR A 160 -0.94 -8.00 11.43
C TYR A 160 -0.27 -7.74 10.07
N LEU A 161 0.10 -8.82 9.39
CA LEU A 161 0.67 -8.83 8.05
C LEU A 161 -0.16 -9.75 7.17
N ALA A 162 -0.14 -9.49 5.86
CA ALA A 162 -0.64 -10.46 4.90
C ALA A 162 0.20 -11.74 4.98
N LYS A 163 -0.45 -12.90 4.89
CA LYS A 163 0.22 -14.20 4.82
C LYS A 163 1.28 -14.25 3.72
N ASP A 164 0.98 -13.64 2.56
CA ASP A 164 1.92 -13.55 1.43
C ASP A 164 3.19 -12.76 1.78
N GLN A 165 3.06 -11.63 2.47
CA GLN A 165 4.21 -10.85 2.92
C GLN A 165 5.07 -11.63 3.93
N LEU A 166 4.45 -12.42 4.80
CA LEU A 166 5.18 -13.33 5.69
C LEU A 166 5.94 -14.40 4.89
N LEU A 167 5.30 -14.98 3.88
CA LEU A 167 5.91 -15.97 2.99
C LEU A 167 7.09 -15.38 2.21
N GLU A 168 6.97 -14.16 1.68
CA GLU A 168 8.05 -13.45 1.01
C GLU A 168 9.24 -13.24 1.94
N MET A 169 9.00 -12.82 3.19
CA MET A 169 10.06 -12.68 4.17
C MET A 169 10.75 -14.03 4.44
N LYS A 170 9.99 -15.13 4.56
CA LYS A 170 10.60 -16.46 4.75
C LYS A 170 11.39 -16.93 3.53
N ASN A 171 10.90 -16.67 2.32
CA ASN A 171 11.59 -16.98 1.07
C ASN A 171 12.90 -16.19 0.94
N PHE A 172 12.92 -14.92 1.36
CA PHE A 172 14.14 -14.13 1.42
C PHE A 172 15.19 -14.77 2.34
N TRP A 173 14.82 -15.13 3.57
CA TRP A 173 15.73 -15.78 4.52
C TRP A 173 16.24 -17.12 4.01
N LEU A 174 15.39 -17.86 3.30
CA LEU A 174 15.73 -19.13 2.70
C LEU A 174 16.78 -18.94 1.60
N LYS A 175 16.58 -17.99 0.68
CA LYS A 175 17.58 -17.59 -0.33
C LYS A 175 18.90 -17.13 0.33
N PHE A 176 18.80 -16.28 1.35
CA PHE A 176 19.96 -15.76 2.08
C PHE A 176 20.82 -16.87 2.67
N LEU A 177 20.23 -17.77 3.46
CA LEU A 177 20.93 -18.89 4.08
C LEU A 177 21.52 -19.87 3.06
N PHE A 178 20.76 -20.14 2.00
CA PHE A 178 21.17 -21.08 0.98
C PHE A 178 22.40 -20.56 0.20
N ASN A 179 22.36 -19.30 -0.22
CA ASN A 179 23.45 -18.68 -1.01
C ASN A 179 24.75 -18.56 -0.20
N HIS A 180 24.66 -18.29 1.11
CA HIS A 180 25.84 -18.15 1.97
C HIS A 180 26.40 -19.49 2.49
N SER A 181 25.76 -20.62 2.16
CA SER A 181 26.22 -21.95 2.60
C SER A 181 27.33 -22.55 1.71
N GLY A 182 27.73 -21.88 0.62
CA GLY A 182 28.90 -22.20 -0.22
C GLY A 182 28.90 -23.57 -0.94
N ARG A 183 27.82 -24.36 -0.83
CA ARG A 183 27.73 -25.75 -1.33
C ARG A 183 26.69 -25.90 -2.43
N GLY A 184 26.76 -25.10 -3.49
CA GLY A 184 25.94 -25.23 -4.71
C GLY A 184 24.42 -25.42 -4.52
N THR A 185 23.70 -25.71 -5.61
CA THR A 185 22.24 -25.87 -5.62
C THR A 185 21.81 -27.29 -5.22
N ASN A 186 21.71 -27.60 -3.91
CA ASN A 186 21.07 -28.84 -3.42
C ASN A 186 19.62 -28.59 -2.97
N ILE A 187 18.66 -28.93 -3.84
CA ILE A 187 17.22 -28.70 -3.63
C ILE A 187 16.66 -29.55 -2.48
N GLU A 188 17.10 -30.80 -2.33
CA GLU A 188 16.62 -31.69 -1.27
C GLU A 188 16.99 -31.14 0.12
N ARG A 189 18.19 -30.60 0.27
CA ARG A 189 18.63 -29.96 1.52
C ARG A 189 17.87 -28.66 1.79
N LEU A 190 17.58 -27.89 0.74
CA LEU A 190 16.75 -26.69 0.83
C LEU A 190 15.35 -27.01 1.37
N MET A 191 14.73 -28.04 0.79
CA MET A 191 13.39 -28.48 1.14
C MET A 191 13.34 -29.10 2.54
N ASN A 192 14.20 -30.10 2.81
CA ASN A 192 14.08 -30.94 4.00
C ASN A 192 14.80 -30.38 5.23
N SER A 193 15.86 -29.58 5.05
CA SER A 193 16.66 -29.06 6.17
C SER A 193 16.41 -27.58 6.44
N TYR A 194 16.52 -26.72 5.42
CA TYR A 194 16.43 -25.27 5.63
C TYR A 194 14.99 -24.76 5.73
N SER A 195 14.11 -25.15 4.81
CA SER A 195 12.72 -24.65 4.75
C SER A 195 11.93 -24.96 6.02
N VAL A 196 12.00 -26.22 6.49
CA VAL A 196 11.30 -26.66 7.71
C VAL A 196 11.78 -25.91 8.95
N ASN A 197 13.08 -25.60 9.01
CA ASN A 197 13.72 -25.00 10.18
C ASN A 197 13.98 -23.49 10.04
N ILE A 198 13.44 -22.84 9.01
CA ILE A 198 13.81 -21.47 8.64
C ILE A 198 13.58 -20.46 9.78
N THR A 199 12.51 -20.64 10.55
CA THR A 199 12.19 -19.78 11.70
C THR A 199 13.19 -19.98 12.84
N PHE A 200 13.62 -21.22 13.08
CA PHE A 200 14.61 -21.52 14.10
C PHE A 200 15.98 -20.94 13.72
N LEU A 201 16.43 -21.17 12.48
CA LEU A 201 17.70 -20.65 11.97
C LEU A 201 17.74 -19.11 11.98
N GLN A 202 16.64 -18.47 11.59
CA GLN A 202 16.49 -17.02 11.66
C GLN A 202 16.64 -16.50 13.09
N ASN A 203 16.04 -17.18 14.07
CA ASN A 203 16.14 -16.78 15.48
C ASN A 203 17.55 -17.03 16.03
N LEU A 204 18.19 -18.15 15.67
CA LEU A 204 19.55 -18.46 16.07
C LEU A 204 20.54 -17.38 15.62
N ILE A 205 20.48 -16.98 14.35
CA ILE A 205 21.35 -15.91 13.82
C ILE A 205 21.09 -14.59 14.53
N ARG A 206 19.83 -14.25 14.80
CA ARG A 206 19.47 -13.02 15.51
C ARG A 206 19.99 -13.01 16.94
N ASN A 207 19.85 -14.12 17.65
CA ASN A 207 20.33 -14.25 19.02
C ASN A 207 21.85 -14.17 19.07
N LEU A 208 22.56 -14.90 18.19
CA LEU A 208 24.01 -14.82 18.08
C LEU A 208 24.49 -13.40 17.74
N ALA A 209 23.80 -12.71 16.83
CA ALA A 209 24.11 -11.32 16.52
C ALA A 209 23.96 -10.42 17.76
N SER A 210 22.88 -10.58 18.52
CA SER A 210 22.65 -9.84 19.78
C SER A 210 23.70 -10.17 20.84
N ASP A 211 24.07 -11.45 21.00
CA ASP A 211 25.15 -11.88 21.91
C ASP A 211 26.51 -11.28 21.52
N CYS A 212 26.75 -11.06 20.22
CA CYS A 212 27.94 -10.37 19.70
C CYS A 212 27.84 -8.83 19.76
N GLY A 213 26.83 -8.26 20.45
CA GLY A 213 26.63 -6.82 20.56
C GLY A 213 26.05 -6.15 19.31
N LYS A 214 25.68 -6.93 18.28
CA LYS A 214 24.95 -6.45 17.10
C LYS A 214 23.45 -6.61 17.35
N ASP A 215 22.90 -5.73 18.16
CA ASP A 215 21.45 -5.67 18.32
C ASP A 215 20.80 -5.28 17.00
N ASN A 216 20.00 -6.19 16.45
CA ASN A 216 19.16 -5.91 15.30
C ASN A 216 18.03 -4.96 15.74
N ILE A 217 18.29 -3.66 15.72
CA ILE A 217 17.26 -2.63 15.91
C ILE A 217 16.35 -2.70 14.69
N PHE A 218 15.22 -3.40 14.84
CA PHE A 218 14.14 -3.30 13.86
C PHE A 218 13.62 -1.87 13.91
N GLN A 219 13.98 -1.06 12.93
CA GLN A 219 13.44 0.29 12.78
C GLN A 219 11.93 0.16 12.52
N SER A 220 11.13 0.24 13.58
CA SER A 220 9.72 0.53 13.47
C SER A 220 9.58 2.00 13.16
N HIS A 221 9.70 2.38 11.89
CA HIS A 221 9.46 3.77 11.52
C HIS A 221 7.98 4.07 11.77
N HIS A 222 7.70 4.84 12.80
CA HIS A 222 6.39 5.39 13.00
C HIS A 222 6.13 6.44 11.91
N ASN A 223 5.05 6.26 11.15
CA ASN A 223 4.67 7.23 10.13
C ASN A 223 4.03 8.49 10.76
N LYS A 224 4.88 9.30 11.40
CA LYS A 224 4.53 10.61 11.96
C LYS A 224 4.96 11.70 10.98
N ILE A 225 4.09 12.70 10.82
CA ILE A 225 4.42 13.93 10.09
C ILE A 225 4.78 14.94 11.17
N ASP A 226 5.99 15.49 11.09
CA ASP A 226 6.42 16.58 11.95
C ASP A 226 5.67 17.89 11.60
N VAL A 227 5.53 18.80 12.57
CA VAL A 227 4.83 20.08 12.40
C VAL A 227 5.48 20.92 11.30
N ILE A 228 6.81 20.90 11.18
CA ILE A 228 7.54 21.62 10.12
C ILE A 228 7.16 21.04 8.75
N SER A 229 7.21 19.71 8.63
CA SER A 229 6.84 19.00 7.38
C SER A 229 5.37 19.24 7.00
N MET A 230 4.47 19.28 7.99
CA MET A 230 3.05 19.59 7.79
C MET A 230 2.90 21.00 7.22
N ASN A 231 3.52 21.99 7.86
CA ASN A 231 3.44 23.39 7.45
C ASN A 231 4.05 23.64 6.07
N ASN A 232 5.15 22.95 5.72
CA ASN A 232 5.71 22.99 4.38
C ASN A 232 4.75 22.44 3.34
N CYS A 233 4.07 21.33 3.62
CA CYS A 233 3.05 20.78 2.72
C CYS A 233 1.86 21.74 2.56
N LEU A 234 1.39 22.37 3.65
CA LEU A 234 0.32 23.36 3.60
C LEU A 234 0.72 24.63 2.83
N ARG A 235 1.97 25.08 2.95
CA ARG A 235 2.51 26.19 2.14
C ARG A 235 2.48 25.84 0.66
N MET A 236 2.94 24.63 0.29
CA MET A 236 2.90 24.16 -1.09
C MET A 236 1.45 24.06 -1.61
N CYS A 237 0.51 23.56 -0.79
CA CYS A 237 -0.90 23.47 -1.18
C CYS A 237 -1.53 24.84 -1.42
N ARG A 238 -1.15 25.85 -0.62
CA ARG A 238 -1.59 27.25 -0.80
C ARG A 238 -0.99 27.90 -2.04
N GLN A 239 0.33 27.81 -2.20
CA GLN A 239 1.05 28.41 -3.32
C GLN A 239 0.52 27.90 -4.66
N ASN A 240 0.17 26.61 -4.70
CA ASN A 240 -0.38 25.97 -5.89
C ASN A 240 -1.91 25.91 -5.85
N ASP A 241 -2.61 26.73 -5.05
CA ASP A 241 -4.07 26.74 -4.85
C ASP A 241 -4.77 25.41 -5.17
N VAL A 242 -4.40 24.36 -4.42
CA VAL A 242 -4.72 22.98 -4.81
C VAL A 242 -6.23 22.73 -4.84
N CYS A 243 -7.01 23.50 -4.07
CA CYS A 243 -8.47 23.45 -4.04
C CYS A 243 -9.15 24.32 -5.11
N SER A 244 -8.40 25.05 -5.96
CA SER A 244 -8.93 25.98 -6.97
C SER A 244 -9.91 26.99 -6.38
N ALA A 245 -9.58 27.59 -5.24
CA ALA A 245 -10.42 28.58 -4.59
C ALA A 245 -10.29 29.98 -5.23
N ASN A 246 -9.12 30.31 -5.80
CA ASN A 246 -8.81 31.62 -6.37
C ASN A 246 -8.22 31.45 -7.77
N HIS A 247 -9.02 31.66 -8.82
CA HIS A 247 -8.51 31.65 -10.19
C HIS A 247 -7.57 32.83 -10.44
N THR A 248 -6.28 32.56 -10.55
CA THR A 248 -5.30 33.54 -11.06
C THR A 248 -5.16 33.38 -12.58
N ILE A 249 -5.12 34.51 -13.28
CA ILE A 249 -4.81 34.57 -14.71
C ILE A 249 -3.32 34.21 -14.82
N ASP A 250 -2.98 33.15 -15.57
CA ASP A 250 -1.65 32.49 -15.70
C ASP A 250 -1.39 31.24 -14.84
N GLU A 251 -2.40 30.66 -14.20
CA GLU A 251 -2.20 29.43 -13.43
C GLU A 251 -1.99 28.18 -14.31
N PHE A 252 -1.06 27.30 -13.91
CA PHE A 252 -0.83 26.00 -14.54
C PHE A 252 -2.09 25.11 -14.45
N VAL A 253 -2.62 24.71 -15.60
CA VAL A 253 -3.76 23.79 -15.69
C VAL A 253 -3.25 22.35 -15.86
N PRO A 254 -3.39 21.48 -14.85
CA PRO A 254 -2.95 20.10 -14.98
C PRO A 254 -3.84 19.30 -15.93
N THR A 255 -3.25 18.31 -16.61
CA THR A 255 -4.00 17.35 -17.44
C THR A 255 -5.05 16.63 -16.61
N ALA A 256 -6.29 16.58 -17.11
CA ALA A 256 -7.39 15.89 -16.44
C ALA A 256 -7.10 14.38 -16.30
N VAL A 257 -7.14 13.88 -15.07
CA VAL A 257 -6.96 12.46 -14.76
C VAL A 257 -8.28 11.73 -14.95
N LYS A 258 -8.20 10.54 -15.56
CA LYS A 258 -9.37 9.68 -15.76
C LYS A 258 -9.82 9.09 -14.44
N ASN A 259 -11.11 9.17 -14.15
CA ASN A 259 -11.71 8.45 -13.03
C ASN A 259 -11.72 6.94 -13.31
N PHE A 260 -10.75 6.21 -12.76
CA PHE A 260 -10.57 4.77 -13.00
C PHE A 260 -11.73 3.92 -12.50
N TYR A 261 -12.42 4.32 -11.43
CA TYR A 261 -13.61 3.61 -10.95
C TYR A 261 -14.74 3.67 -11.99
N SER A 262 -15.01 4.87 -12.53
CA SER A 262 -16.04 5.07 -13.56
C SER A 262 -15.69 4.31 -14.85
N LEU A 263 -14.41 4.32 -15.25
CA LEU A 263 -13.91 3.60 -16.41
C LEU A 263 -14.01 2.08 -16.21
N GLY A 264 -13.72 1.60 -15.01
CA GLY A 264 -13.88 0.20 -14.63
C GLY A 264 -15.33 -0.28 -14.76
N ILE A 265 -16.30 0.51 -14.28
CA ILE A 265 -17.72 0.21 -14.46
C ILE A 265 -18.10 0.16 -15.94
N LYS A 266 -17.68 1.16 -16.74
CA LYS A 266 -17.96 1.19 -18.19
C LYS A 266 -17.41 -0.05 -18.88
N LYS A 267 -16.17 -0.45 -18.58
CA LYS A 267 -15.55 -1.67 -19.13
C LYS A 267 -16.28 -2.94 -18.70
N LEU A 268 -16.69 -3.05 -17.44
CA LEU A 268 -17.47 -4.20 -16.96
C LEU A 268 -18.82 -4.31 -17.68
N LYS A 269 -19.53 -3.19 -17.86
CA LYS A 269 -20.77 -3.15 -18.65
C LYS A 269 -20.55 -3.55 -20.10
N ALA A 270 -19.48 -3.05 -20.74
CA ALA A 270 -19.14 -3.43 -22.11
C ALA A 270 -18.88 -4.95 -22.22
N LYS A 271 -18.05 -5.52 -21.33
CA LYS A 271 -17.77 -6.96 -21.27
C LYS A 271 -19.00 -7.83 -20.98
N PHE A 272 -20.04 -7.26 -20.34
CA PHE A 272 -21.29 -7.97 -20.10
C PHE A 272 -22.16 -8.05 -21.36
N MET A 273 -22.19 -6.98 -22.15
CA MET A 273 -22.98 -6.88 -23.38
C MET A 273 -22.33 -7.57 -24.59
N GLU A 274 -21.01 -7.76 -24.54
CA GLU A 274 -20.23 -8.38 -25.62
C GLU A 274 -20.58 -9.86 -25.84
N LYS A 275 -20.72 -10.26 -27.11
CA LYS A 275 -20.96 -11.65 -27.51
C LYS A 275 -19.79 -12.54 -27.04
N GLY A 276 -20.11 -13.68 -26.43
CA GLY A 276 -19.11 -14.56 -25.78
C GLY A 276 -18.98 -14.37 -24.27
N ARG A 277 -19.65 -13.37 -23.67
CA ARG A 277 -19.67 -13.12 -22.22
C ARG A 277 -18.25 -13.14 -21.60
N PRO A 278 -17.31 -12.31 -22.06
CA PRO A 278 -15.95 -12.26 -21.52
C PRO A 278 -15.90 -11.93 -20.02
N ILE A 279 -16.98 -11.38 -19.45
CA ILE A 279 -17.18 -11.24 -18.01
C ILE A 279 -17.10 -12.57 -17.24
N ASN A 280 -17.37 -13.70 -17.89
CA ASN A 280 -17.25 -15.03 -17.29
C ASN A 280 -15.81 -15.34 -16.87
N LYS A 281 -14.80 -14.67 -17.45
CA LYS A 281 -13.41 -14.78 -16.99
C LYS A 281 -13.25 -14.38 -15.52
N LEU A 282 -14.15 -13.58 -14.96
CA LEU A 282 -14.12 -13.16 -13.55
C LEU A 282 -14.71 -14.20 -12.59
N ARG A 283 -15.35 -15.26 -13.09
CA ARG A 283 -15.89 -16.33 -12.24
C ARG A 283 -14.73 -17.13 -11.64
N PRO A 284 -14.87 -17.60 -10.38
CA PRO A 284 -13.93 -18.56 -9.82
C PRO A 284 -13.81 -19.75 -10.76
N LEU A 285 -12.58 -20.23 -10.93
CA LEU A 285 -12.35 -21.51 -11.62
C LEU A 285 -13.08 -22.61 -10.85
N SER A 286 -13.63 -23.58 -11.56
CA SER A 286 -14.14 -24.79 -10.91
C SER A 286 -13.01 -25.37 -10.07
N MET A 287 -13.20 -25.50 -8.76
CA MET A 287 -12.32 -26.35 -7.95
C MET A 287 -12.43 -27.74 -8.56
N GLY A 288 -11.42 -28.15 -9.33
CA GLY A 288 -11.32 -29.53 -9.78
C GLY A 288 -11.42 -30.41 -8.54
N VAL A 289 -12.23 -31.47 -8.62
CA VAL A 289 -12.21 -32.51 -7.59
C VAL A 289 -10.78 -33.01 -7.56
N TRP A 290 -10.11 -32.82 -6.42
CA TRP A 290 -8.77 -33.36 -6.23
C TRP A 290 -8.87 -34.88 -6.32
N ASP A 291 -8.30 -35.44 -7.38
CA ASP A 291 -8.21 -36.86 -7.62
C ASP A 291 -6.82 -37.31 -7.17
N PRO A 292 -6.70 -38.08 -6.07
CA PRO A 292 -5.40 -38.54 -5.55
C PRO A 292 -4.62 -39.40 -6.56
N ASN A 293 -5.28 -39.92 -7.61
CA ASN A 293 -4.67 -40.76 -8.64
C ASN A 293 -4.30 -39.99 -9.92
N ARG A 294 -4.58 -38.69 -10.02
CA ARG A 294 -4.09 -37.86 -11.14
C ARG A 294 -2.63 -37.49 -10.89
N GLY A 295 -1.72 -38.20 -11.56
CA GLY A 295 -0.31 -37.82 -11.61
C GLY A 295 -0.12 -36.35 -12.04
N CYS A 296 0.89 -35.69 -11.48
CA CYS A 296 1.20 -34.25 -11.61
C CYS A 296 1.57 -33.75 -13.03
N ASN A 297 1.13 -34.41 -14.11
CA ASN A 297 1.66 -34.18 -15.46
C ASN A 297 0.75 -33.34 -16.38
N HIS A 298 -0.27 -32.66 -15.86
CA HIS A 298 -1.23 -31.88 -16.67
C HIS A 298 -1.56 -30.50 -16.09
N LEU A 299 -0.54 -29.73 -15.72
CA LEU A 299 -0.66 -28.29 -15.49
C LEU A 299 -0.22 -27.45 -16.71
N ALA A 300 0.07 -28.06 -17.85
CA ALA A 300 0.60 -27.37 -19.03
C ALA A 300 -0.46 -26.83 -20.02
N ASP A 301 -1.69 -27.38 -20.06
CA ASP A 301 -2.62 -27.13 -21.17
C ASP A 301 -3.90 -26.37 -20.80
N THR A 302 -3.81 -25.43 -19.86
CA THR A 302 -4.78 -24.33 -19.85
C THR A 302 -4.04 -23.09 -20.26
N ASP A 303 -4.34 -22.57 -21.46
CA ASP A 303 -3.97 -21.24 -21.96
C ASP A 303 -4.29 -20.19 -20.89
N THR A 304 -3.33 -20.01 -20.01
CA THR A 304 -3.28 -18.93 -19.07
C THR A 304 -2.42 -17.90 -19.76
N ASP A 305 -3.04 -16.79 -20.20
CA ASP A 305 -2.36 -15.55 -20.61
C ASP A 305 -1.60 -14.97 -19.38
N VAL A 306 -0.69 -15.75 -18.80
CA VAL A 306 0.21 -15.38 -17.73
C VAL A 306 1.50 -15.01 -18.43
N SER A 307 1.59 -13.74 -18.83
CA SER A 307 2.88 -13.16 -19.21
C SER A 307 3.85 -13.30 -18.03
N THR A 308 5.01 -13.89 -18.31
CA THR A 308 6.19 -14.03 -17.43
C THR A 308 6.91 -12.70 -17.16
N SER A 309 6.42 -11.58 -17.70
CA SER A 309 7.06 -10.26 -17.68
C SER A 309 7.13 -9.55 -16.31
N GLY A 310 6.97 -10.29 -15.21
CA GLY A 310 7.18 -9.79 -13.85
C GLY A 310 8.33 -10.49 -13.11
N ASN A 311 9.05 -11.41 -13.77
CA ASN A 311 10.12 -12.20 -13.17
C ASN A 311 11.53 -11.72 -13.53
N GLU A 312 11.69 -10.61 -14.24
CA GLU A 312 13.01 -10.01 -14.42
C GLU A 312 13.38 -9.24 -13.15
N GLU A 313 14.17 -9.89 -12.29
CA GLU A 313 14.95 -9.24 -11.24
C GLU A 313 15.89 -8.22 -11.94
N PRO A 314 16.03 -6.98 -11.44
CA PRO A 314 17.08 -6.09 -11.96
C PRO A 314 18.43 -6.75 -11.67
N GLU A 315 19.27 -6.88 -12.71
CA GLU A 315 20.65 -7.31 -12.53
C GLU A 315 21.31 -6.41 -11.47
N ALA A 316 21.96 -7.04 -10.50
CA ALA A 316 22.77 -6.33 -9.56
C ALA A 316 23.99 -5.82 -10.34
N ASP A 317 24.08 -4.51 -10.55
CA ASP A 317 25.36 -3.90 -10.87
C ASP A 317 26.28 -4.14 -9.66
N ASP A 318 27.27 -5.00 -9.89
CA ASP A 318 28.38 -5.28 -8.98
C ASP A 318 29.30 -4.05 -8.91
N ASP A 319 28.84 -2.93 -8.34
CA ASP A 319 29.72 -1.80 -7.98
C ASP A 319 28.99 -0.82 -7.05
N GLU A 320 28.95 -1.14 -5.75
CA GLU A 320 28.87 -0.13 -4.69
C GLU A 320 29.34 -0.73 -3.34
N LEU A 321 30.60 -1.18 -3.33
CA LEU A 321 31.42 -1.22 -2.11
C LEU A 321 32.50 -0.15 -2.24
N GLY A 322 32.08 1.11 -2.26
CA GLY A 322 32.93 2.28 -2.05
C GLY A 322 32.74 2.80 -0.64
N ALA A 323 33.76 2.65 0.20
CA ALA A 323 33.82 3.31 1.48
C ALA A 323 34.03 4.80 1.27
N ASP A 324 33.06 5.64 1.63
CA ASP A 324 33.29 7.07 1.83
C ASP A 324 33.42 7.34 3.33
N SER A 325 34.68 7.49 3.72
CA SER A 325 35.12 8.18 4.92
C SER A 325 35.04 9.68 4.66
N ASP A 326 33.99 10.33 5.16
CA ASP A 326 33.98 11.78 5.29
C ASP A 326 34.38 12.17 6.72
N ASP A 327 35.66 12.54 6.79
CA ASP A 327 36.33 13.29 7.83
C ASP A 327 35.78 14.73 7.81
N GLU A 328 34.88 15.08 8.72
CA GLU A 328 34.62 16.47 9.06
C GLU A 328 35.30 16.78 10.40
N GLY A 329 36.41 17.51 10.29
CA GLY A 329 37.20 17.99 11.40
C GLY A 329 36.42 19.00 12.25
N ASP A 330 36.25 18.66 13.52
CA ASP A 330 35.87 19.62 14.55
C ASP A 330 37.15 20.23 15.12
N SER A 331 37.41 21.49 14.75
CA SER A 331 38.46 22.32 15.31
C SER A 331 38.12 22.66 16.77
N LEU A 332 38.72 21.94 17.72
CA LEU A 332 38.77 22.34 19.11
C LEU A 332 39.77 23.50 19.27
N ASP A 333 39.25 24.72 19.34
CA ASP A 333 39.97 25.89 19.80
C ASP A 333 40.19 25.77 21.32
N SER A 334 41.44 25.53 21.70
CA SER A 334 41.92 25.56 23.06
C SER A 334 42.19 27.01 23.48
N SER A 335 41.29 27.61 24.25
CA SER A 335 41.63 28.74 25.12
C SER A 335 41.91 28.23 26.53
N VAL A 336 43.20 28.28 26.86
CA VAL A 336 43.78 28.21 28.20
C VAL A 336 43.54 29.56 28.90
N GLU A 337 43.31 29.50 30.22
CA GLU A 337 43.54 30.50 31.30
C GLU A 337 42.34 30.45 32.27
N ASP A 338 42.43 29.83 33.44
CA ASP A 338 43.21 30.10 34.66
C ASP A 338 42.28 30.61 35.78
N ASN A 339 42.38 29.93 36.93
CA ASN A 339 41.75 30.10 38.25
C ASN A 339 40.33 29.55 38.49
#